data_AF-A0A2M7RKH0-F1
#
_entry.id   AF-A0A2M7RKH0-F1
#
_cell.length_a   1.000
_cell.length_b   1.000
_cell.length_c   1.000
_cell.angle_alpha   90.00
_cell.angle_beta   90.00
_cell.angle_gamma   90.00
#
_symmetry.space_group_name_H-M   'P 1'
#
loop_
_entity.id
_entity.type
_entity.pdbx_description
1 polymer ?
#
loop_
_entity_poly.entity_id
_entity_poly.type
_entity_poly.pdbx_seq_one_letter_code
_entity_poly.pdbx_strand_id
1 'polypeptide(L)'
;MSAKPNPAEINKINLSQTYQREIFGLGEIYEIMSVERLRKKLSKKHHSGTLYLASNQQHGNRGMRLEELAEYLTSQNGLILEKGLVDSPPWNSAPLEKGVKKQYNKLIIVVAKTIFYLLIRLEFLWRGQKKSHMVFGLVRK
;
A
#
# COMPACT_ATOMS: atom_id res chain seq x y z
N MET A 1 -11.51 23.35 -9.33
CA MET A 1 -11.02 23.38 -7.94
C MET A 1 -10.91 21.94 -7.45
N SER A 2 -9.70 21.38 -7.39
CA SER A 2 -9.51 20.03 -6.86
C SER A 2 -9.67 20.06 -5.34
N ALA A 3 -10.61 19.30 -4.81
CA ALA A 3 -10.78 19.13 -3.38
C ALA A 3 -9.45 18.66 -2.76
N LYS A 4 -8.98 19.35 -1.71
CA LYS A 4 -7.82 18.89 -0.93
C LYS A 4 -8.12 17.47 -0.43
N PRO A 5 -7.19 16.51 -0.59
CA PRO A 5 -7.43 15.14 -0.17
C PRO A 5 -7.68 15.08 1.34
N ASN A 6 -8.69 14.31 1.74
CA ASN A 6 -9.10 14.21 3.14
C ASN A 6 -8.06 13.38 3.92
N PRO A 7 -7.36 13.94 4.92
CA PRO A 7 -6.36 13.21 5.71
C PRO A 7 -6.96 12.03 6.51
N ALA A 8 -8.29 11.93 6.60
CA ALA A 8 -9.00 10.79 7.17
C ALA A 8 -8.75 9.44 6.45
N GLU A 9 -8.17 9.44 5.25
CA GLU A 9 -7.89 8.22 4.47
C GLU A 9 -6.45 7.67 4.62
N ILE A 10 -5.64 8.25 5.52
CA ILE A 10 -4.25 7.78 5.73
C ILE A 10 -4.22 6.70 6.82
N ASN A 11 -3.87 5.48 6.44
CA ASN A 11 -3.64 4.37 7.36
C ASN A 11 -2.23 4.50 7.98
N LYS A 12 -2.13 4.27 9.30
CA LYS A 12 -0.88 4.41 10.07
C LYS A 12 -0.55 3.09 10.72
N ILE A 13 0.65 2.58 10.46
CA ILE A 13 1.12 1.28 10.96
C ILE A 13 2.50 1.46 11.56
N ASN A 14 2.71 1.01 12.79
CA ASN A 14 4.06 0.96 13.33
C ASN A 14 4.87 -0.13 12.59
N LEU A 15 6.15 0.10 12.26
CA LEU A 15 6.97 -0.92 11.58
C LEU A 15 7.05 -2.26 12.35
N SER A 16 6.85 -2.28 13.66
CA SER A 16 6.77 -3.49 14.49
C SER A 16 5.46 -4.28 14.31
N GLN A 17 4.40 -3.63 13.85
CA GLN A 17 3.08 -4.23 13.68
C GLN A 17 2.92 -4.83 12.29
N THR A 18 2.24 -5.97 12.19
CA THR A 18 1.92 -6.58 10.90
C THR A 18 0.75 -5.84 10.27
N TYR A 19 0.83 -5.58 8.97
CA TYR A 19 -0.27 -5.02 8.21
C TYR A 19 -1.39 -6.05 8.04
N GLN A 20 -2.61 -5.64 8.36
CA GLN A 20 -3.80 -6.46 8.23
C GLN A 20 -4.89 -5.68 7.52
N ARG A 21 -5.64 -6.38 6.66
CA ARG A 21 -6.79 -5.86 5.93
C ARG A 21 -7.81 -6.98 5.76
N GLU A 22 -9.09 -6.64 5.78
CA GLU A 22 -10.15 -7.60 5.46
C GLU A 22 -10.01 -8.07 4.01
N ILE A 23 -10.10 -9.39 3.80
CA ILE A 23 -9.95 -10.01 2.49
C ILE A 23 -11.34 -10.22 1.88
N PHE A 24 -11.66 -9.45 0.83
CA PHE A 24 -12.88 -9.61 0.03
C PHE A 24 -12.58 -10.30 -1.31
N GLY A 25 -11.34 -10.22 -1.78
CA GLY A 25 -10.84 -10.72 -3.05
C GLY A 25 -9.38 -11.12 -2.99
N LEU A 26 -8.84 -11.56 -4.13
CA LEU A 26 -7.40 -11.81 -4.27
C LEU A 26 -6.58 -10.51 -4.29
N GLY A 27 -7.20 -9.37 -4.62
CA GLY A 27 -6.55 -8.06 -4.62
C GLY A 27 -6.00 -7.70 -3.23
N GLU A 28 -6.80 -7.89 -2.17
CA GLU A 28 -6.35 -7.60 -0.80
C GLU A 28 -5.24 -8.54 -0.35
N ILE A 29 -5.20 -9.78 -0.85
CA ILE A 29 -4.08 -10.69 -0.57
C ILE A 29 -2.79 -10.13 -1.18
N TYR A 30 -2.85 -9.63 -2.42
CA TYR A 30 -1.69 -9.01 -3.06
C TYR A 30 -1.25 -7.74 -2.31
N GLU A 31 -2.20 -6.87 -1.94
CA GLU A 31 -1.94 -5.66 -1.17
C GLU A 31 -1.23 -5.98 0.15
N ILE A 32 -1.77 -6.91 0.93
CA ILE A 32 -1.18 -7.35 2.21
C ILE A 32 0.26 -7.81 2.00
N MET A 33 0.51 -8.64 0.97
CA MET A 33 1.84 -9.14 0.68
C MET A 33 2.81 -8.04 0.23
N SER A 34 2.35 -7.10 -0.59
CA SER A 34 3.18 -5.98 -1.09
C SER A 34 3.58 -5.05 0.06
N VAL A 35 2.62 -4.68 0.91
CA VAL A 35 2.85 -3.84 2.09
C VAL A 35 3.74 -4.56 3.12
N GLU A 36 3.52 -5.84 3.39
CA GLU A 36 4.37 -6.60 4.31
C GLU A 36 5.82 -6.74 3.81
N ARG A 37 6.02 -6.90 2.49
CA ARG A 37 7.37 -6.88 1.93
C ARG A 37 8.04 -5.53 2.17
N LEU A 38 7.32 -4.44 1.88
CA LEU A 38 7.82 -3.08 2.12
C LEU A 38 8.16 -2.88 3.59
N ARG A 39 7.25 -3.21 4.51
CA ARG A 39 7.45 -3.09 5.95
C ARG A 39 8.69 -3.83 6.41
N LYS A 40 8.87 -5.09 5.99
CA LYS A 40 10.08 -5.88 6.32
C LYS A 40 11.36 -5.24 5.78
N LYS A 41 11.33 -4.72 4.54
CA LYS A 41 12.46 -3.99 3.96
C LYS A 41 12.81 -2.74 4.77
N LEU A 42 11.81 -1.93 5.12
CA LEU A 42 11.97 -0.71 5.90
C LEU A 42 12.44 -1.00 7.34
N SER A 43 11.87 -2.02 7.98
CA SER A 43 12.28 -2.46 9.32
C SER A 43 13.74 -2.92 9.35
N LYS A 44 14.22 -3.63 8.31
CA LYS A 44 15.64 -3.97 8.19
C LYS A 44 16.55 -2.75 8.06
N LYS A 45 16.10 -1.68 7.40
CA LYS A 45 16.91 -0.50 7.10
C LYS A 45 16.89 0.56 8.22
N HIS A 46 15.74 0.75 8.87
CA HIS A 46 15.52 1.86 9.81
C HIS A 46 15.23 1.41 11.24
N HIS A 47 15.05 0.10 11.49
CA HIS A 47 14.68 -0.54 12.76
C HIS A 47 13.31 -0.14 13.35
N SER A 48 12.98 1.16 13.34
CA SER A 48 11.75 1.73 13.90
C SER A 48 11.21 2.87 13.03
N GLY A 49 9.93 3.19 13.23
CA GLY A 49 9.22 4.25 12.52
C GLY A 49 7.75 3.92 12.32
N THR A 50 6.99 4.93 11.90
CA THR A 50 5.57 4.81 11.56
C THR A 50 5.41 4.89 10.06
N LEU A 51 4.86 3.84 9.46
CA LEU A 51 4.52 3.76 8.05
C LEU A 51 3.13 4.35 7.84
N TYR A 52 3.07 5.40 7.02
CA TYR A 52 1.85 6.04 6.58
C TYR A 52 1.54 5.55 5.17
N LEU A 53 0.30 5.12 4.95
CA LEU A 53 -0.19 4.56 3.70
C LEU A 53 -1.44 5.32 3.27
N ALA A 54 -1.49 5.76 2.02
CA ALA A 54 -2.64 6.46 1.45
C ALA A 54 -2.97 5.93 0.05
N SER A 55 -4.25 6.00 -0.34
CA SER A 55 -4.67 5.72 -1.71
C SER A 55 -3.99 6.67 -2.69
N ASN A 56 -3.51 6.16 -3.81
CA ASN A 56 -2.82 6.94 -4.82
C ASN A 56 -3.81 7.64 -5.76
N GLN A 57 -3.80 8.98 -5.74
CA GLN A 57 -4.65 9.79 -6.60
C GLN A 57 -4.46 9.49 -8.09
N GLN A 58 -3.23 9.19 -8.51
CA GLN A 58 -2.91 8.94 -9.92
C GLN A 58 -3.46 7.61 -10.45
N HIS A 59 -3.94 6.74 -9.56
CA HIS A 59 -4.58 5.47 -9.92
C HIS A 59 -6.11 5.57 -9.93
N GLY A 60 -6.72 6.17 -8.90
CA GLY A 60 -8.17 6.16 -8.71
C GLY A 60 -8.89 7.49 -8.95
N ASN A 61 -8.20 8.52 -9.45
CA ASN A 61 -8.67 9.93 -9.49
C ASN A 61 -9.11 10.49 -8.11
N ARG A 62 -8.84 9.75 -7.02
CA ARG A 62 -9.15 10.03 -5.61
C ARG A 62 -7.98 9.54 -4.76
N GLY A 63 -7.72 10.21 -3.64
CA GLY A 63 -6.57 9.92 -2.76
C GLY A 63 -5.50 11.01 -2.81
N MET A 64 -4.27 10.68 -2.44
CA MET A 64 -3.13 11.60 -2.35
C MET A 64 -2.04 11.28 -3.38
N ARG A 65 -1.35 12.33 -3.84
CA ARG A 65 -0.06 12.18 -4.52
C ARG A 65 1.05 11.93 -3.51
N LEU A 66 2.17 11.39 -3.98
CA LEU A 66 3.33 11.13 -3.13
C LEU A 66 3.89 12.42 -2.51
N GLU A 67 3.88 13.50 -3.29
CA GLU A 67 4.34 14.83 -2.88
C GLU A 67 3.42 15.42 -1.81
N GLU A 68 2.10 15.33 -2.02
CA GLU A 68 1.10 15.80 -1.06
C GLU A 68 1.20 15.05 0.28
N LEU A 69 1.41 13.72 0.24
CA LEU A 69 1.65 12.94 1.45
C LEU A 69 2.93 13.40 2.16
N ALA A 70 4.01 13.66 1.41
CA ALA A 70 5.26 14.13 2.00
C ALA A 70 5.12 15.52 2.65
N GLU A 71 4.43 16.45 1.99
CA GLU A 71 4.13 17.78 2.56
C GLU A 71 3.32 17.66 3.85
N TYR A 72 2.27 16.83 3.83
CA TYR A 72 1.45 16.55 5.00
C TYR A 72 2.31 16.01 6.16
N LEU A 73 3.16 15.01 5.92
CA LEU A 73 3.99 14.41 6.97
C LEU A 73 5.05 15.38 7.51
N THR A 74 5.60 16.23 6.65
CA THR A 74 6.56 17.27 7.06
C THR A 74 5.88 18.33 7.93
N SER A 75 4.64 18.72 7.60
CA SER A 75 3.84 19.66 8.42
C SER A 75 3.53 19.15 9.83
N GLN A 76 3.62 17.83 10.05
CA GLN A 76 3.40 17.18 11.34
C GLN A 76 4.71 17.01 12.16
N ASN A 77 5.77 17.75 11.80
CA ASN A 77 7.11 17.68 12.37
C ASN A 77 7.74 16.28 12.33
N GLY A 78 7.39 15.47 11.32
CA GLY A 78 7.96 14.15 11.13
C GLY A 78 9.21 14.20 10.26
N LEU A 79 10.30 13.55 10.69
CA LEU A 79 11.44 13.28 9.81
C LEU A 79 11.07 12.15 8.84
N ILE A 80 10.91 12.47 7.56
CA ILE A 80 10.63 11.47 6.52
C ILE A 80 11.92 10.70 6.21
N LEU A 81 11.92 9.40 6.48
CA LEU A 81 13.04 8.51 6.25
C LEU A 81 13.04 7.91 4.84
N GLU A 82 11.87 7.53 4.35
CA GLU A 82 11.69 6.95 3.01
C GLU A 82 10.26 7.21 2.53
N LYS A 83 10.07 7.41 1.23
CA LYS A 83 8.75 7.58 0.61
C LYS A 83 8.71 6.90 -0.75
N GLY A 84 7.52 6.48 -1.19
CA GLY A 84 7.38 5.90 -2.52
C GLY A 84 6.01 5.31 -2.79
N LEU A 85 5.95 4.45 -3.80
CA LEU A 85 4.73 3.76 -4.23
C LEU A 85 4.67 2.32 -3.69
N VAL A 86 3.50 1.77 -3.44
CA VAL A 86 3.31 0.37 -3.06
C VAL A 86 2.02 -0.17 -3.67
N ASP A 87 1.86 -1.49 -3.65
CA ASP A 87 0.69 -2.17 -4.24
C ASP A 87 0.55 -1.88 -5.74
N SER A 88 1.49 -2.36 -6.56
CA SER A 88 1.45 -2.25 -8.03
C SER A 88 1.18 -3.60 -8.68
N PRO A 89 -0.06 -4.12 -8.64
CA PRO A 89 -0.37 -5.36 -9.33
C PRO A 89 -0.17 -5.20 -10.84
N PRO A 90 0.25 -6.27 -11.55
CA PRO A 90 0.39 -6.24 -13.01
C PRO A 90 -0.95 -6.28 -13.75
N TRP A 91 -2.06 -6.54 -13.05
CA TRP A 91 -3.42 -6.56 -13.59
C TRP A 91 -4.21 -5.30 -13.21
N ASN A 92 -5.26 -4.99 -13.96
CA ASN A 92 -6.20 -3.94 -13.61
C ASN A 92 -7.14 -4.41 -12.49
N SER A 93 -7.37 -3.55 -11.51
CA SER A 93 -8.31 -3.81 -10.42
C SER A 93 -9.74 -3.73 -10.93
N ALA A 94 -10.55 -4.74 -10.59
CA ALA A 94 -11.99 -4.66 -10.76
C ALA A 94 -12.59 -3.71 -9.70
N PRO A 95 -13.66 -2.96 -10.01
CA PRO A 95 -14.37 -2.18 -9.01
C PRO A 95 -14.81 -3.08 -7.86
N LEU A 96 -14.60 -2.63 -6.63
CA LEU A 96 -15.05 -3.32 -5.42
C LEU A 96 -16.58 -3.38 -5.42
N GLU A 97 -17.15 -4.55 -5.72
CA GLU A 97 -18.51 -4.87 -5.27
C GLU A 97 -18.48 -5.03 -3.75
N LYS A 98 -18.54 -3.90 -3.04
CA LYS A 98 -18.61 -3.87 -1.59
C LYS A 98 -19.92 -4.55 -1.16
N GLY A 99 -19.84 -5.78 -0.68
CA GLY A 99 -21.00 -6.46 -0.11
C GLY A 99 -20.86 -7.98 0.02
N VAL A 100 -20.12 -8.63 -0.87
CA VAL A 100 -20.01 -10.10 -0.87
C VAL A 100 -18.57 -10.52 -0.57
N LYS A 101 -18.33 -11.04 0.65
CA LYS A 101 -17.07 -11.72 0.98
C LYS A 101 -16.96 -12.97 0.10
N LYS A 102 -16.04 -12.96 -0.86
CA LYS A 102 -15.76 -14.17 -1.65
C LYS A 102 -15.09 -15.20 -0.74
N GLN A 103 -15.74 -16.34 -0.55
CA GLN A 103 -15.13 -17.46 0.15
C GLN A 103 -14.20 -18.20 -0.81
N TYR A 104 -12.89 -17.99 -0.64
CA TYR A 104 -11.89 -18.76 -1.37
C TYR A 104 -11.51 -20.01 -0.58
N ASN A 105 -11.35 -21.12 -1.29
CA ASN A 105 -10.73 -22.32 -0.73
C ASN A 105 -9.29 -22.01 -0.28
N LYS A 106 -8.84 -22.57 0.86
CA LYS A 106 -7.48 -22.43 1.39
C LYS A 106 -6.41 -22.74 0.35
N LEU A 107 -6.61 -23.73 -0.51
CA LEU A 107 -5.66 -24.08 -1.57
C LEU A 107 -5.45 -22.92 -2.57
N ILE A 108 -6.54 -22.26 -2.96
CA ILE A 108 -6.50 -21.11 -3.87
C ILE A 108 -5.69 -19.97 -3.23
N ILE A 109 -5.90 -19.73 -1.93
CA ILE A 109 -5.14 -18.71 -1.18
C ILE A 109 -3.64 -19.05 -1.16
N VAL A 110 -3.27 -20.31 -0.94
CA VAL A 110 -1.86 -20.75 -0.95
C VAL A 110 -1.23 -20.55 -2.32
N VAL A 111 -1.91 -20.99 -3.38
CA VAL A 111 -1.44 -20.83 -4.76
C VAL A 111 -1.29 -19.34 -5.12
N ALA A 112 -2.29 -18.52 -4.78
CA ALA A 112 -2.24 -17.08 -5.00
C ALA A 112 -1.06 -16.43 -4.27
N LYS A 113 -0.80 -16.79 -3.00
CA LYS A 113 0.37 -16.29 -2.27
C LYS A 113 1.68 -16.64 -2.96
N THR A 114 1.83 -17.86 -3.45
CA THR A 114 3.04 -18.29 -4.17
C THR A 114 3.25 -17.47 -5.45
N ILE A 115 2.20 -17.31 -6.25
CA ILE A 115 2.25 -16.52 -7.49
C ILE A 115 2.57 -15.06 -7.17
N PHE A 116 1.85 -14.46 -6.22
CA PHE A 116 2.02 -13.06 -5.83
C PHE A 116 3.41 -12.79 -5.25
N TYR A 117 3.99 -13.74 -4.52
CA TYR A 117 5.36 -13.61 -4.04
C TYR A 117 6.36 -13.42 -5.20
N LEU A 118 6.23 -14.20 -6.27
CA LEU A 118 7.06 -14.08 -7.47
C LEU A 118 6.80 -12.76 -8.19
N LEU A 119 5.53 -12.41 -8.38
CA LEU A 119 5.16 -11.15 -9.04
C LEU A 119 5.68 -9.93 -8.29
N ILE A 120 5.52 -9.89 -6.96
CA ILE A 120 6.00 -8.78 -6.15
C ILE A 120 7.53 -8.64 -6.27
N ARG A 121 8.28 -9.75 -6.31
CA ARG A 121 9.74 -9.70 -6.55
C ARG A 121 10.10 -9.05 -7.88
N LEU A 122 9.30 -9.28 -8.92
CA LEU A 122 9.48 -8.72 -10.26
C LEU A 122 8.76 -7.38 -10.47
N GLU A 123 8.08 -6.87 -9.44
CA GLU A 123 7.26 -5.64 -9.49
C GLU A 123 8.03 -4.44 -10.07
N PHE A 124 9.35 -4.37 -9.88
CA PHE A 124 10.18 -3.30 -10.43
C PHE A 124 10.11 -3.16 -11.96
N LEU A 125 9.76 -4.23 -12.68
CA LEU A 125 9.64 -4.24 -14.14
C LEU A 125 8.39 -3.50 -14.65
N TRP A 126 7.35 -3.38 -13.83
CA TRP A 126 6.08 -2.75 -14.23
C TRP A 126 5.58 -1.71 -13.24
N ARG A 127 6.34 -1.41 -12.18
CA ARG A 127 6.00 -0.40 -11.19
C ARG A 127 5.89 0.97 -11.86
N GLY A 128 4.80 1.67 -11.58
CA GLY A 128 4.58 3.00 -12.12
C GLY A 128 3.49 3.75 -11.37
N GLN A 129 3.52 5.07 -11.47
CA GLN A 129 2.59 5.98 -10.80
C GLN A 129 1.11 5.68 -11.09
N LYS A 130 0.77 5.28 -12.33
CA LYS A 130 -0.62 4.96 -12.71
C LYS A 130 -1.09 3.56 -12.30
N LYS A 131 -0.16 2.66 -11.97
CA LYS A 131 -0.45 1.26 -11.59
C LYS A 131 -0.43 1.02 -10.09
N SER A 132 0.30 1.85 -9.34
CA SER A 132 0.39 1.71 -7.89
C SER A 132 -0.90 2.20 -7.25
N HIS A 133 -1.58 1.37 -6.47
CA HIS A 133 -2.79 1.78 -5.78
C HIS A 133 -2.51 2.66 -4.57
N MET A 134 -1.30 2.60 -4.02
CA MET A 134 -0.96 3.25 -2.76
C MET A 134 0.35 4.02 -2.84
N VAL A 135 0.40 5.11 -2.08
CA VAL A 135 1.62 5.87 -1.77
C VAL A 135 1.96 5.68 -0.29
N PHE A 136 3.25 5.69 0.03
CA PHE A 136 3.73 5.54 1.39
C PHE A 136 4.75 6.59 1.80
N GLY A 137 4.79 6.86 3.10
CA GLY A 137 5.84 7.61 3.77
C GLY A 137 6.20 6.96 5.09
N LEU A 138 7.49 6.70 5.33
CA LEU A 138 8.02 6.28 6.61
C LEU A 138 8.50 7.50 7.38
N VAL A 139 8.01 7.67 8.59
CA VAL A 139 8.37 8.78 9.47
C VAL A 139 8.97 8.26 10.76
N ARG A 140 10.01 8.96 11.24
CA ARG A 140 10.48 8.85 12.62
C ARG A 140 10.10 10.13 13.36
N LYS A 141 9.40 9.95 14.47
CA LYS A 141 9.20 10.99 15.48
C LYS A 141 10.31 10.89 16.52
#